data_AF-A0A1Q7YG64-F1
#
_entry.id   AF-A0A1Q7YG64-F1
#
_cell.length_a   1.000
_cell.length_b   1.000
_cell.length_c   1.000
_cell.angle_alpha   90.00
_cell.angle_beta   90.00
_cell.angle_gamma   90.00
#
_symmetry.space_group_name_H-M   'P 1'
#
loop_
_entity.id
_entity.type
_entity.pdbx_description
1 polymer ?
#
loop_
_entity_poly.entity_id
_entity_poly.type
_entity_poly.pdbx_seq_one_letter_code
_entity_poly.pdbx_strand_id
1 'polypeptide(L)'
;MSWNFIDLLLVLLVLLSVLQGWYRGFILGLLDLVRWVGSLLIGLRYYQWLARVLEPHVGLKQYWVLPLAFILVVSFASILIHLVGYLLLRRIPKRVHERSTNRILGILPGFVNGIIAAAIAAPILLALPLPDSLRGPARESVVANHLAVVSETLDAKLSPIFNEAVRQTLNMLTVPSEPESNETVQLPYKVTNTKPRPDLEIEMLQLVNRERAAAGLAPLAPDPQLTEVGREHSADMFARGYFSHYTPEGKSPFDRMQQAGVTFRAAGENLALAPTLQIAHTGLMNSPGHRANILQRQFGRVGIGIMDGGVRGIMISQEFRN
;
A
#
# COMPACT_ATOMS: atom_id res chain seq x y z
N MET A 1 -3.77 2.94 22.25
CA MET A 1 -4.23 3.39 20.92
C MET A 1 -5.35 4.39 21.11
N SER A 2 -5.10 5.67 20.86
CA SER A 2 -6.11 6.73 20.96
C SER A 2 -6.72 6.96 19.58
N TRP A 3 -8.05 6.84 19.50
CA TRP A 3 -8.81 7.22 18.32
C TRP A 3 -8.65 8.71 18.07
N ASN A 4 -8.50 9.11 16.81
CA ASN A 4 -8.41 10.50 16.40
C ASN A 4 -9.52 10.87 15.38
N PHE A 5 -9.55 12.13 14.95
CA PHE A 5 -10.62 12.61 14.08
C PHE A 5 -10.61 11.94 12.68
N ILE A 6 -9.47 11.42 12.20
CA ILE A 6 -9.38 10.66 10.94
C ILE A 6 -10.06 9.30 11.11
N ASP A 7 -9.89 8.64 12.26
CA ASP A 7 -10.65 7.42 12.57
C ASP A 7 -12.16 7.70 12.55
N LEU A 8 -12.59 8.79 13.17
CA LEU A 8 -13.99 9.21 13.18
C LEU A 8 -14.51 9.54 11.77
N LEU A 9 -13.70 10.19 10.93
CA LEU A 9 -14.06 10.52 9.56
C LEU A 9 -14.26 9.26 8.70
N LEU A 10 -13.33 8.30 8.79
CA LEU A 10 -13.41 7.04 8.05
C LEU A 10 -14.57 6.17 8.54
N VAL A 11 -14.82 6.13 9.85
CA VAL A 11 -16.00 5.44 10.40
C VAL A 11 -17.29 6.14 9.99
N LEU A 12 -17.33 7.48 9.98
CA LEU A 12 -18.48 8.24 9.50
C LEU A 12 -18.77 7.95 8.02
N LEU A 13 -17.74 7.83 7.17
CA LEU A 13 -17.89 7.43 5.78
C LEU A 13 -18.59 6.07 5.64
N VAL A 14 -18.17 5.09 6.46
CA VAL A 14 -18.79 3.76 6.50
C VAL A 14 -20.24 3.85 6.99
N LEU A 15 -20.50 4.60 8.06
CA LEU A 15 -21.84 4.79 8.62
C LEU A 15 -22.79 5.48 7.63
N LEU A 16 -22.33 6.51 6.92
CA LEU A 16 -23.10 7.17 5.87
C LEU A 16 -23.43 6.20 4.71
N SER A 17 -22.50 5.32 4.36
CA SER A 17 -22.72 4.29 3.34
C SER A 17 -23.71 3.23 3.80
N VAL A 18 -23.68 2.85 5.08
CA VAL A 18 -24.69 1.99 5.71
C VAL A 18 -26.07 2.64 5.68
N LEU A 19 -26.17 3.92 6.06
CA LEU A 19 -27.42 4.68 6.01
C LEU A 19 -27.94 4.78 4.58
N GLN A 20 -27.07 5.05 3.60
CA GLN A 20 -27.44 5.04 2.20
C GLN A 20 -27.95 3.65 1.76
N GLY A 21 -27.30 2.57 2.22
CA GLY A 21 -27.73 1.19 2.01
C GLY A 21 -29.12 0.92 2.58
N TRP A 22 -29.43 1.45 3.77
CA TRP A 22 -30.76 1.38 4.36
C TRP A 22 -31.83 2.07 3.49
N TYR A 23 -31.54 3.29 3.00
CA TYR A 23 -32.49 4.04 2.19
C TYR A 23 -32.68 3.45 0.77
N ARG A 24 -31.62 2.93 0.17
CA ARG A 24 -31.65 2.31 -1.17
C ARG A 24 -32.16 0.87 -1.15
N GLY A 25 -31.90 0.15 -0.07
CA GLY A 25 -32.22 -1.26 0.10
C GLY A 25 -31.25 -2.20 -0.61
N PHE A 26 -31.39 -3.48 -0.27
CA PHE A 26 -30.50 -4.58 -0.67
C PHE A 26 -30.41 -4.76 -2.18
N ILE A 27 -31.54 -4.72 -2.88
CA ILE A 27 -31.60 -5.03 -4.30
C ILE A 27 -30.75 -4.05 -5.13
N LEU A 28 -30.87 -2.74 -4.86
CA LEU A 28 -30.07 -1.73 -5.54
C LEU A 28 -28.62 -1.75 -5.07
N GLY A 29 -28.38 -1.93 -3.76
CA GLY A 29 -27.02 -2.04 -3.22
C GLY A 29 -26.26 -3.24 -3.78
N LEU A 30 -26.91 -4.38 -3.96
CA LEU A 30 -26.33 -5.57 -4.58
C LEU A 30 -26.03 -5.33 -6.05
N LEU A 31 -26.93 -4.67 -6.79
CA LEU A 31 -26.67 -4.29 -8.18
C LEU A 31 -25.43 -3.38 -8.29
N ASP A 32 -25.28 -2.41 -7.39
CA ASP A 32 -24.12 -1.51 -7.37
C ASP A 32 -22.82 -2.30 -7.15
N LEU A 33 -22.81 -3.28 -6.23
CA LEU A 33 -21.67 -4.16 -6.00
C LEU A 33 -21.36 -5.06 -7.21
N VAL A 34 -22.38 -5.71 -7.77
CA VAL A 34 -22.24 -6.57 -8.95
C VAL A 34 -21.71 -5.76 -10.14
N ARG A 35 -22.19 -4.52 -10.30
CA ARG A 35 -21.69 -3.60 -11.32
C ARG A 35 -20.21 -3.29 -11.13
N TRP A 36 -19.80 -2.92 -9.91
CA TRP A 36 -18.41 -2.59 -9.60
C TRP A 36 -17.47 -3.79 -9.81
N VAL A 37 -17.80 -4.93 -9.21
CA VAL A 37 -16.97 -6.13 -9.32
C VAL A 37 -16.97 -6.67 -10.74
N GLY A 38 -18.13 -6.74 -11.38
CA GLY A 38 -18.27 -7.22 -12.75
C GLY A 38 -17.54 -6.33 -13.75
N SER A 39 -17.63 -5.01 -13.62
CA SER A 39 -16.93 -4.09 -14.53
C SER A 39 -15.42 -4.18 -14.39
N LEU A 40 -14.89 -4.35 -13.16
CA LEU A 40 -13.47 -4.56 -12.90
C LEU A 40 -12.98 -5.87 -13.51
N LEU A 41 -13.69 -6.98 -13.28
CA LEU A 41 -13.33 -8.29 -13.84
C LEU A 41 -13.31 -8.29 -15.38
N ILE A 42 -14.31 -7.66 -16.00
CA ILE A 42 -14.36 -7.48 -17.45
C ILE A 42 -13.22 -6.57 -17.91
N GLY A 43 -12.97 -5.47 -17.19
CA GLY A 43 -11.83 -4.58 -17.37
C GLY A 43 -10.53 -5.36 -17.49
N LEU A 44 -10.22 -6.16 -16.48
CA LEU A 44 -9.00 -6.97 -16.41
C LEU A 44 -8.90 -8.01 -17.52
N ARG A 45 -10.02 -8.59 -17.94
CA ARG A 45 -10.04 -9.62 -18.97
C ARG A 45 -9.79 -9.07 -20.38
N TYR A 46 -10.22 -7.84 -20.66
CA TYR A 46 -10.32 -7.32 -22.02
C TYR A 46 -9.50 -6.05 -22.30
N TYR A 47 -8.94 -5.37 -21.28
CA TYR A 47 -8.19 -4.12 -21.51
C TYR A 47 -7.00 -4.30 -22.46
N GLN A 48 -6.27 -5.42 -22.40
CA GLN A 48 -5.13 -5.69 -23.29
C GLN A 48 -5.56 -5.89 -24.74
N TRP A 49 -6.76 -6.45 -24.95
CA TRP A 49 -7.31 -6.56 -26.29
C TRP A 49 -7.66 -5.17 -26.85
N LEU A 50 -8.35 -4.33 -26.05
CA LEU A 50 -8.68 -2.98 -26.49
C LEU A 50 -7.43 -2.12 -26.69
N ALA A 51 -6.41 -2.27 -25.85
CA ALA A 51 -5.14 -1.54 -25.99
C ALA A 51 -4.48 -1.81 -27.34
N ARG A 52 -4.39 -3.08 -27.77
CA ARG A 52 -3.84 -3.45 -29.09
C ARG A 52 -4.61 -2.87 -30.27
N VAL A 53 -5.92 -2.67 -30.10
CA VAL A 53 -6.78 -2.04 -31.11
C VAL A 53 -6.56 -0.52 -31.15
N LEU A 54 -6.42 0.12 -29.98
CA LEU A 54 -6.24 1.57 -29.85
C LEU A 54 -4.83 2.04 -30.22
N GLU A 55 -3.81 1.24 -29.94
CA GLU A 55 -2.39 1.60 -30.13
C GLU A 55 -2.07 2.19 -31.51
N PRO A 56 -2.50 1.62 -32.65
CA PRO A 56 -2.24 2.21 -33.97
C PRO A 56 -3.04 3.48 -34.28
N HIS A 57 -4.07 3.82 -33.50
CA HIS A 57 -5.03 4.90 -33.84
C HIS A 57 -4.87 6.15 -32.97
N VAL A 58 -4.43 6.00 -31.72
CA VAL A 58 -4.57 7.08 -30.72
C VAL A 58 -3.31 7.96 -30.63
N GLY A 59 -2.20 7.59 -31.30
CA GLY A 59 -0.96 8.39 -31.33
C GLY A 59 -0.32 8.63 -29.94
N LEU A 60 -0.85 7.98 -28.91
CA LEU A 60 -0.33 8.02 -27.54
C LEU A 60 0.83 7.06 -27.41
N LYS A 61 1.78 7.39 -26.52
CA LYS A 61 2.84 6.45 -26.13
C LYS A 61 2.19 5.19 -25.52
N GLN A 62 2.78 4.03 -25.80
CA GLN A 62 2.28 2.71 -25.40
C GLN A 62 1.86 2.63 -23.92
N TYR A 63 2.61 3.31 -23.03
CA TYR A 63 2.35 3.38 -21.60
C TYR A 63 1.02 4.05 -21.20
N TRP A 64 0.46 4.94 -22.03
CA TRP A 64 -0.85 5.58 -21.77
C TRP A 64 -2.02 4.80 -22.37
N VAL A 65 -1.75 3.93 -23.34
CA VAL A 65 -2.80 3.17 -24.04
C VAL A 65 -3.40 2.11 -23.13
N LEU A 66 -2.60 1.43 -22.30
CA LEU A 66 -3.07 0.39 -21.39
C LEU A 66 -4.03 0.92 -20.30
N PRO A 67 -3.69 1.99 -19.53
CA PRO A 67 -4.62 2.54 -18.54
C PRO A 67 -5.87 3.12 -19.18
N LEU A 68 -5.74 3.80 -20.33
CA LEU A 68 -6.87 4.33 -21.07
C LEU A 68 -7.81 3.20 -21.52
N ALA A 69 -7.27 2.13 -22.10
CA ALA A 69 -8.05 0.97 -22.50
C ALA A 69 -8.75 0.33 -21.31
N PHE A 70 -8.07 0.19 -20.17
CA PHE A 70 -8.67 -0.34 -18.95
C PHE A 70 -9.86 0.51 -18.49
N ILE A 71 -9.68 1.83 -18.39
CA ILE A 71 -10.75 2.77 -18.00
C ILE A 71 -11.93 2.66 -18.97
N LEU A 72 -11.67 2.65 -20.28
CA LEU A 72 -12.73 2.54 -21.30
C LEU A 72 -13.52 1.24 -21.17
N VAL A 73 -12.85 0.09 -21.01
CA VAL A 73 -13.53 -1.20 -20.83
C VAL A 73 -14.34 -1.20 -19.54
N VAL A 74 -13.77 -0.76 -18.41
CA VAL A 74 -14.48 -0.71 -17.11
C VAL A 74 -15.68 0.21 -17.18
N SER A 75 -15.56 1.39 -17.77
CA SER A 75 -16.66 2.34 -17.94
C SER A 75 -17.77 1.75 -18.81
N PHE A 76 -17.43 1.18 -19.96
CA PHE A 76 -18.39 0.56 -20.87
C PHE A 76 -19.12 -0.62 -20.21
N ALA A 77 -18.37 -1.52 -19.55
CA ALA A 77 -18.92 -2.66 -18.82
C ALA A 77 -19.83 -2.20 -17.67
N SER A 78 -19.43 -1.17 -16.93
CA SER A 78 -20.22 -0.59 -15.84
C SER A 78 -21.56 -0.03 -16.35
N ILE A 79 -21.55 0.68 -17.48
CA ILE A 79 -22.77 1.18 -18.13
C ILE A 79 -23.67 0.03 -18.56
N LEU A 80 -23.11 -1.02 -19.20
CA LEU A 80 -23.87 -2.16 -19.67
C LEU A 80 -24.51 -2.94 -18.50
N ILE A 81 -23.73 -3.25 -17.46
CA ILE A 81 -24.24 -3.95 -16.27
C ILE A 81 -25.31 -3.10 -15.57
N HIS A 82 -25.11 -1.79 -15.47
CA HIS A 82 -26.13 -0.89 -14.90
C HIS A 82 -27.42 -0.92 -15.71
N LEU A 83 -27.33 -0.82 -17.05
CA LEU A 83 -28.50 -0.84 -17.94
C LEU A 83 -29.26 -2.16 -17.82
N VAL A 84 -28.56 -3.29 -17.95
CA VAL A 84 -29.16 -4.63 -17.85
C VAL A 84 -29.77 -4.84 -16.47
N GLY A 85 -29.01 -4.52 -15.42
CA GLY A 85 -29.50 -4.61 -14.04
C GLY A 85 -30.74 -3.77 -13.83
N TYR A 86 -30.74 -2.51 -14.27
CA TYR A 86 -31.90 -1.62 -14.15
C TYR A 86 -33.13 -2.15 -14.90
N LEU A 87 -32.95 -2.70 -16.11
CA LEU A 87 -34.04 -3.34 -16.86
C LEU A 87 -34.60 -4.56 -16.14
N LEU A 88 -33.75 -5.39 -15.53
CA LEU A 88 -34.17 -6.53 -14.72
C LEU A 88 -34.92 -6.06 -13.46
N LEU A 89 -34.41 -5.02 -12.79
CA LEU A 89 -35.03 -4.47 -11.58
C LEU A 89 -36.38 -3.83 -11.85
N ARG A 90 -36.61 -3.24 -13.04
CA ARG A 90 -37.92 -2.73 -13.43
C ARG A 90 -39.03 -3.79 -13.46
N ARG A 91 -38.67 -5.08 -13.58
CA ARG A 91 -39.63 -6.20 -13.50
C ARG A 91 -40.04 -6.53 -12.07
N ILE A 92 -39.32 -6.02 -11.07
CA ILE A 92 -39.62 -6.27 -9.66
C ILE A 92 -40.72 -5.30 -9.20
N PRO A 93 -41.80 -5.78 -8.56
CA PRO A 93 -42.86 -4.91 -8.06
C PRO A 93 -42.34 -3.87 -7.05
N LYS A 94 -42.83 -2.63 -7.14
CA LYS A 94 -42.46 -1.52 -6.22
C LYS A 94 -42.58 -1.89 -4.74
N ARG A 95 -43.57 -2.71 -4.37
CA ARG A 95 -43.79 -3.21 -3.00
C ARG A 95 -42.59 -3.97 -2.43
N VAL A 96 -41.80 -4.65 -3.27
CA VAL A 96 -40.60 -5.38 -2.83
C VAL A 96 -39.48 -4.40 -2.49
N HIS A 97 -39.35 -3.30 -3.24
CA HIS A 97 -38.37 -2.25 -2.95
C HIS A 97 -38.69 -1.49 -1.66
N GLU A 98 -39.98 -1.31 -1.35
CA GLU A 98 -40.46 -0.57 -0.18
C GLU A 98 -40.48 -1.40 1.12
N ARG A 99 -40.34 -2.73 1.02
CA ARG A 99 -40.42 -3.64 2.17
C ARG A 99 -39.28 -3.38 3.15
N SER A 100 -39.58 -3.38 4.45
CA SER A 100 -38.57 -3.17 5.51
C SER A 100 -37.43 -4.19 5.45
N THR A 101 -37.69 -5.42 5.02
CA THR A 101 -36.65 -6.44 4.82
C THR A 101 -35.62 -6.03 3.77
N ASN A 102 -36.05 -5.39 2.68
CA ASN A 102 -35.14 -4.87 1.65
C ASN A 102 -34.26 -3.75 2.23
N ARG A 103 -34.81 -2.86 3.08
CA ARG A 103 -34.06 -1.80 3.75
C ARG A 103 -33.04 -2.35 4.75
N ILE A 104 -33.47 -3.26 5.63
CA ILE A 104 -32.61 -3.92 6.62
C ILE A 104 -31.45 -4.65 5.93
N LEU A 105 -31.77 -5.49 4.93
CA LEU A 105 -30.73 -6.20 4.18
C LEU A 105 -29.82 -5.24 3.40
N GLY A 106 -30.31 -4.06 3.04
CA GLY A 106 -29.53 -3.01 2.37
C GLY A 106 -28.37 -2.45 3.19
N ILE A 107 -28.38 -2.64 4.51
CA ILE A 107 -27.25 -2.32 5.39
C ILE A 107 -25.99 -3.07 4.94
N LEU A 108 -26.11 -4.35 4.55
CA LEU A 108 -24.97 -5.18 4.18
C LEU A 108 -24.21 -4.64 2.96
N PRO A 109 -24.83 -4.45 1.77
CA PRO A 109 -24.12 -3.86 0.64
C PRO A 109 -23.68 -2.42 0.90
N GLY A 110 -24.43 -1.65 1.72
CA GLY A 110 -24.01 -0.32 2.16
C GLY A 110 -22.72 -0.34 2.98
N PHE A 111 -22.59 -1.29 3.91
CA PHE A 111 -21.40 -1.50 4.71
C PHE A 111 -20.20 -1.89 3.85
N VAL A 112 -20.37 -2.85 2.93
CA VAL A 112 -19.31 -3.27 2.01
C VAL A 112 -18.83 -2.10 1.15
N ASN A 113 -19.76 -1.32 0.56
CA ASN A 113 -19.41 -0.12 -0.19
C ASN A 113 -18.67 0.91 0.67
N GLY A 114 -19.09 1.09 1.92
CA GLY A 114 -18.43 1.98 2.87
C GLY A 114 -16.99 1.56 3.16
N ILE A 115 -16.74 0.27 3.40
CA ILE A 115 -15.38 -0.26 3.59
C ILE A 115 -14.54 -0.02 2.34
N ILE A 116 -15.05 -0.31 1.15
CA ILE A 116 -14.32 -0.11 -0.10
C ILE A 116 -13.95 1.39 -0.26
N ALA A 117 -14.91 2.29 -0.04
CA ALA A 117 -14.67 3.73 -0.11
C ALA A 117 -13.63 4.19 0.91
N ALA A 118 -13.69 3.69 2.15
CA ALA A 118 -12.72 4.00 3.18
C ALA A 118 -11.32 3.44 2.85
N ALA A 119 -11.25 2.24 2.28
CA ALA A 119 -10.01 1.59 1.85
C ALA A 119 -9.33 2.32 0.68
N ILE A 120 -10.10 2.97 -0.19
CA ILE A 120 -9.57 3.84 -1.25
C ILE A 120 -9.15 5.20 -0.67
N ALA A 121 -9.94 5.77 0.25
CA ALA A 121 -9.66 7.08 0.83
C ALA A 121 -8.44 7.07 1.76
N ALA A 122 -8.21 6.00 2.51
CA ALA A 122 -7.12 5.93 3.49
C ALA A 122 -5.71 6.11 2.87
N PRO A 123 -5.32 5.38 1.81
CA PRO A 123 -4.05 5.63 1.13
C PRO A 123 -3.94 7.06 0.57
N ILE A 124 -5.04 7.61 0.04
CA ILE A 124 -5.05 8.98 -0.47
C ILE A 124 -4.79 9.98 0.67
N LEU A 125 -5.43 9.82 1.83
CA LEU A 125 -5.19 10.66 3.01
C LEU A 125 -3.74 10.56 3.49
N LEU A 126 -3.12 9.39 3.41
CA LEU A 126 -1.72 9.17 3.78
C LEU A 126 -0.73 9.72 2.76
N ALA A 127 -1.10 9.75 1.48
CA ALA A 127 -0.24 10.20 0.38
C ALA A 127 -0.36 11.69 0.06
N LEU A 128 -1.50 12.33 0.39
CA LEU A 128 -1.71 13.75 0.10
C LEU A 128 -0.78 14.65 0.95
N PRO A 129 -0.26 15.74 0.38
CA PRO A 129 0.52 16.74 1.11
C PRO A 129 -0.40 17.58 2.01
N LEU A 130 -0.88 16.98 3.10
CA LEU A 130 -1.77 17.63 4.06
C LEU A 130 -0.99 18.60 4.99
N PRO A 131 -1.64 19.65 5.51
CA PRO A 131 -1.11 20.48 6.60
C PRO A 131 -0.68 19.64 7.81
N ASP A 132 0.32 20.11 8.57
CA ASP A 132 0.87 19.37 9.70
C ASP A 132 -0.19 19.01 10.77
N SER A 133 -1.24 19.83 10.90
CA SER A 133 -2.38 19.58 11.79
C SER A 133 -3.20 18.33 11.46
N LEU A 134 -3.20 17.89 10.20
CA LEU A 134 -3.93 16.70 9.74
C LEU A 134 -3.02 15.50 9.50
N ARG A 135 -1.72 15.74 9.24
CA ARG A 135 -0.77 14.69 8.88
C ARG A 135 -0.44 13.74 10.03
N GLY A 136 -0.15 14.29 11.22
CA GLY A 136 0.11 13.48 12.41
C GLY A 136 -1.07 12.54 12.70
N PRO A 137 -2.29 13.08 12.85
CA PRO A 137 -3.49 12.27 13.05
C PRO A 137 -3.76 11.26 11.93
N ALA A 138 -3.49 11.58 10.66
CA ALA A 138 -3.65 10.61 9.57
C ALA A 138 -2.69 9.41 9.71
N ARG A 139 -1.43 9.64 10.07
CA ARG A 139 -0.44 8.57 10.26
C ARG A 139 -0.65 7.76 11.52
N GLU A 140 -1.17 8.39 12.57
CA GLU A 140 -1.48 7.76 13.85
C GLU A 140 -2.85 7.07 13.84
N SER A 141 -3.66 7.27 12.81
CA SER A 141 -4.99 6.66 12.69
C SER A 141 -4.89 5.15 12.59
N VAL A 142 -5.53 4.48 13.53
CA VAL A 142 -5.62 3.01 13.59
C VAL A 142 -6.42 2.50 12.39
N VAL A 143 -7.54 3.14 12.09
CA VAL A 143 -8.42 2.75 10.98
C VAL A 143 -7.73 2.95 9.63
N ALA A 144 -7.06 4.09 9.43
CA ALA A 144 -6.36 4.37 8.18
C ALA A 144 -5.22 3.36 7.94
N ASN A 145 -4.41 3.06 8.96
CA ASN A 145 -3.34 2.06 8.84
C ASN A 145 -3.89 0.67 8.55
N HIS A 146 -4.95 0.22 9.24
CA HIS A 146 -5.56 -1.09 8.96
C HIS A 146 -6.12 -1.18 7.54
N LEU A 147 -6.85 -0.15 7.09
CA LEU A 147 -7.42 -0.12 5.75
C LEU A 147 -6.34 -0.05 4.66
N ALA A 148 -5.26 0.70 4.89
CA ALA A 148 -4.12 0.77 3.97
C ALA A 148 -3.42 -0.59 3.84
N VAL A 149 -3.19 -1.30 4.95
CA VAL A 149 -2.62 -2.66 4.95
C VAL A 149 -3.52 -3.65 4.19
N VAL A 150 -4.84 -3.58 4.39
CA VAL A 150 -5.79 -4.41 3.63
C VAL A 150 -5.71 -4.11 2.14
N SER A 151 -5.64 -2.82 1.75
CA SER A 151 -5.51 -2.39 0.36
C SER A 151 -4.23 -2.91 -0.29
N GLU A 152 -3.09 -2.80 0.41
CA GLU A 152 -1.79 -3.30 -0.06
C GLU A 152 -1.76 -4.83 -0.16
N THR A 153 -2.37 -5.54 0.80
CA THR A 153 -2.50 -7.00 0.73
C THR A 153 -3.38 -7.44 -0.43
N LEU A 154 -4.46 -6.69 -0.70
CA LEU A 154 -5.33 -6.92 -1.84
C LEU A 154 -4.56 -6.68 -3.14
N ASP A 155 -3.79 -5.59 -3.23
CA ASP A 155 -2.92 -5.29 -4.36
C ASP A 155 -1.90 -6.40 -4.58
N ALA A 156 -1.19 -6.87 -3.55
CA ALA A 156 -0.22 -7.98 -3.68
C ALA A 156 -0.86 -9.29 -4.18
N LYS A 157 -2.08 -9.61 -3.73
CA LYS A 157 -2.82 -10.81 -4.19
C LYS A 157 -3.41 -10.66 -5.58
N LEU A 158 -3.80 -9.44 -5.94
CA LEU A 158 -4.36 -9.12 -7.23
C LEU A 158 -3.27 -8.82 -8.27
N SER A 159 -2.07 -8.43 -7.87
CA SER A 159 -0.91 -8.10 -8.71
C SER A 159 -0.64 -9.17 -9.79
N PRO A 160 -0.65 -10.50 -9.50
CA PRO A 160 -0.54 -11.55 -10.52
C PRO A 160 -1.59 -11.47 -11.64
N ILE A 161 -2.79 -10.96 -11.33
CA ILE A 161 -3.94 -10.80 -12.24
C ILE A 161 -3.91 -9.42 -12.93
N PHE A 162 -3.32 -8.41 -12.28
CA PHE A 162 -3.27 -7.00 -12.71
C PHE A 162 -1.91 -6.59 -13.33
N ASN A 163 -1.03 -7.56 -13.54
CA ASN A 163 0.44 -7.46 -13.54
C ASN A 163 1.11 -6.46 -14.49
N GLU A 164 0.47 -6.04 -15.59
CA GLU A 164 1.13 -5.18 -16.58
C GLU A 164 0.70 -3.70 -16.46
N ALA A 165 -0.61 -3.43 -16.41
CA ALA A 165 -1.14 -2.06 -16.50
C ALA A 165 -1.06 -1.28 -15.19
N VAL A 166 -1.33 -1.93 -14.06
CA VAL A 166 -1.30 -1.27 -12.74
C VAL A 166 0.14 -1.07 -12.27
N ARG A 167 1.03 -2.05 -12.49
CA ARG A 167 2.47 -1.89 -12.23
C ARG A 167 3.07 -0.72 -13.01
N GLN A 168 2.77 -0.57 -14.30
CA GLN A 168 3.30 0.56 -15.09
C GLN A 168 2.75 1.92 -14.62
N THR A 169 1.51 1.97 -14.11
CA THR A 169 0.88 3.20 -13.62
C THR A 169 1.31 3.54 -12.18
N LEU A 170 1.46 2.54 -11.32
CA LEU A 170 1.93 2.70 -9.94
C LEU A 170 3.44 2.90 -9.89
N ASN A 171 4.25 2.26 -10.72
CA ASN A 171 5.69 2.57 -10.84
C ASN A 171 5.94 4.01 -11.33
N MET A 172 4.92 4.68 -11.89
CA MET A 172 4.96 6.10 -12.28
C MET A 172 4.56 7.04 -11.13
N LEU A 173 3.78 6.57 -10.14
CA LEU A 173 3.29 7.36 -9.00
C LEU A 173 3.98 7.02 -7.67
N THR A 174 4.65 5.88 -7.61
CA THR A 174 5.36 5.32 -6.47
C THR A 174 6.64 4.66 -6.96
N VAL A 175 7.73 4.89 -6.22
CA VAL A 175 9.02 4.21 -6.39
C VAL A 175 8.78 2.69 -6.49
N PRO A 176 9.37 1.96 -7.45
CA PRO A 176 9.13 0.54 -7.63
C PRO A 176 9.32 -0.23 -6.31
N SER A 177 8.42 -1.18 -6.07
CA SER A 177 8.32 -1.95 -4.80
C SER A 177 9.54 -2.83 -4.51
N GLU A 178 10.43 -3.01 -5.49
CA GLU A 178 11.73 -3.66 -5.33
C GLU A 178 12.63 -3.06 -6.42
N PRO A 179 13.63 -2.22 -6.13
CA PRO A 179 14.77 -2.18 -7.02
C PRO A 179 15.34 -3.61 -7.09
N GLU A 180 15.64 -4.12 -8.28
CA GLU A 180 16.59 -5.24 -8.37
C GLU A 180 17.85 -4.83 -7.56
N SER A 181 18.59 -5.78 -6.97
CA SER A 181 19.57 -5.50 -5.90
C SER A 181 20.59 -4.37 -6.20
N ASN A 182 20.74 -3.97 -7.46
CA ASN A 182 21.70 -2.98 -7.95
C ASN A 182 21.05 -1.73 -8.58
N GLU A 183 19.71 -1.62 -8.59
CA GLU A 183 19.01 -0.48 -9.15
C GLU A 183 18.92 0.67 -8.15
N THR A 184 19.17 1.89 -8.64
CA THR A 184 19.05 3.11 -7.85
C THR A 184 17.86 3.90 -8.36
N VAL A 185 16.89 4.14 -7.48
CA VAL A 185 15.75 5.00 -7.81
C VAL A 185 16.07 6.43 -7.40
N GLN A 186 15.98 7.36 -8.35
CA GLN A 186 16.11 8.79 -8.05
C GLN A 186 14.79 9.32 -7.50
N LEU A 187 14.83 9.92 -6.31
CA LEU A 187 13.66 10.53 -5.69
C LEU A 187 13.46 11.94 -6.29
N PRO A 188 12.22 12.35 -6.57
CA PRO A 188 11.94 13.69 -7.10
C PRO A 188 12.04 14.79 -6.03
N TYR A 189 12.65 14.49 -4.88
CA TYR A 189 12.78 15.38 -3.73
C TYR A 189 13.99 15.02 -2.88
N LYS A 190 14.40 15.97 -2.05
CA LYS A 190 15.41 15.79 -1.00
C LYS A 190 14.85 16.25 0.33
N VAL A 191 15.26 15.61 1.41
CA VAL A 191 14.89 16.00 2.78
C VAL A 191 16.16 16.06 3.62
N THR A 192 16.52 17.25 4.08
CA THR A 192 17.77 17.46 4.83
C THR A 192 17.57 17.55 6.34
N ASN A 193 16.34 17.76 6.80
CA ASN A 193 16.00 17.89 8.23
C ASN A 193 15.20 16.66 8.71
N THR A 194 15.72 15.47 8.41
CA THR A 194 15.13 14.21 8.85
C THR A 194 15.36 14.00 10.34
N LYS A 195 14.41 13.40 11.04
CA LYS A 195 14.53 13.10 12.48
C LYS A 195 14.56 11.59 12.71
N PRO A 196 15.48 11.06 13.56
CA PRO A 196 15.44 9.65 13.91
C PRO A 196 14.15 9.34 14.69
N ARG A 197 13.63 8.12 14.54
CA ARG A 197 12.42 7.64 15.23
C ARG A 197 12.68 6.39 16.07
N PRO A 198 13.36 6.50 17.24
CA PRO A 198 13.67 5.36 18.09
C PRO A 198 12.44 4.59 18.58
N ASP A 199 11.31 5.29 18.72
CA ASP A 199 10.01 4.70 19.05
C ASP A 199 9.54 3.72 17.96
N LEU A 200 9.66 4.10 16.69
CA LEU A 200 9.29 3.25 15.55
C LEU A 200 10.29 2.12 15.31
N GLU A 201 11.57 2.34 15.62
CA GLU A 201 12.61 1.30 15.51
C GLU A 201 12.33 0.13 16.48
N ILE A 202 11.92 0.44 17.72
CA ILE A 202 11.49 -0.55 18.70
C ILE A 202 10.24 -1.30 18.22
N GLU A 203 9.24 -0.57 17.71
CA GLU A 203 8.01 -1.18 17.20
C GLU A 203 8.26 -2.08 15.98
N MET A 204 9.16 -1.67 15.07
CA MET A 204 9.57 -2.48 13.92
C MET A 204 10.25 -3.78 14.36
N LEU A 205 11.15 -3.71 15.36
CA LEU A 205 11.80 -4.91 15.89
C LEU A 205 10.77 -5.90 16.46
N GLN A 206 9.75 -5.39 17.15
CA GLN A 206 8.67 -6.23 17.66
C GLN A 206 7.86 -6.88 16.53
N LEU A 207 7.54 -6.13 15.45
CA LEU A 207 6.88 -6.67 14.26
C LEU A 207 7.71 -7.79 13.62
N VAL A 208 8.99 -7.54 13.36
CA VAL A 208 9.94 -8.51 12.80
C VAL A 208 10.03 -9.77 13.67
N ASN A 209 10.16 -9.62 14.99
CA ASN A 209 10.26 -10.76 15.90
C ASN A 209 8.96 -11.55 16.03
N ARG A 210 7.78 -10.94 15.82
CA ARG A 210 6.51 -11.66 15.71
C ARG A 210 6.48 -12.57 14.48
N GLU A 211 6.95 -12.09 13.33
CA GLU A 211 7.04 -12.91 12.11
C GLU A 211 8.00 -14.09 12.28
N ARG A 212 9.15 -13.85 12.93
CA ARG A 212 10.13 -14.88 13.23
C ARG A 212 9.58 -15.92 14.19
N ALA A 213 8.87 -15.51 15.25
CA ALA A 213 8.22 -16.42 16.18
C ALA A 213 7.15 -17.28 15.48
N ALA A 214 6.34 -16.67 14.60
CA ALA A 214 5.35 -17.40 13.78
C ALA A 214 6.00 -18.43 12.84
N ALA A 215 7.24 -18.21 12.42
CA ALA A 215 8.05 -19.14 11.62
C ALA A 215 8.88 -20.13 12.46
N GLY A 216 8.74 -20.14 13.79
CA GLY A 216 9.50 -21.01 14.70
C GLY A 216 10.99 -20.65 14.81
N LEU A 217 11.35 -19.38 14.58
CA LEU A 217 12.72 -18.89 14.62
C LEU A 217 13.01 -18.10 15.90
N ALA A 218 14.27 -18.12 16.32
CA ALA A 218 14.73 -17.29 17.43
C ALA A 218 14.58 -15.79 17.11
N PRO A 219 14.21 -14.94 18.10
CA PRO A 219 14.12 -13.50 17.89
C PRO A 219 15.51 -12.90 17.60
N LEU A 220 15.53 -11.84 16.80
CA LEU A 220 16.71 -11.01 16.57
C LEU A 220 16.92 -10.11 17.79
N ALA A 221 18.17 -10.01 18.24
CA ALA A 221 18.58 -9.03 19.23
C ALA A 221 18.80 -7.65 18.57
N PRO A 222 18.42 -6.54 19.23
CA PRO A 222 18.74 -5.20 18.74
C PRO A 222 20.26 -4.99 18.72
N ASP A 223 20.72 -4.25 17.70
CA ASP A 223 22.12 -3.92 17.53
C ASP A 223 22.30 -2.41 17.32
N PRO A 224 22.69 -1.65 18.38
CA PRO A 224 22.79 -0.21 18.30
C PRO A 224 23.79 0.31 17.25
N GLN A 225 24.86 -0.46 16.99
CA GLN A 225 25.87 -0.08 16.00
C GLN A 225 25.28 -0.18 14.58
N LEU A 226 24.54 -1.26 14.30
CA LEU A 226 23.81 -1.40 13.04
C LEU A 226 22.64 -0.41 12.91
N THR A 227 21.98 -0.05 14.01
CA THR A 227 20.93 0.99 13.99
C THR A 227 21.51 2.32 13.52
N GLU A 228 22.70 2.69 13.98
CA GLU A 228 23.34 3.93 13.52
C GLU A 228 23.72 3.86 12.04
N VAL A 229 24.28 2.73 11.58
CA VAL A 229 24.54 2.49 10.13
C VAL A 229 23.26 2.68 9.30
N GLY A 230 22.15 2.08 9.74
CA GLY A 230 20.87 2.20 9.06
C GLY A 230 20.27 3.61 9.10
N ARG A 231 20.48 4.36 10.19
CA ARG A 231 20.05 5.76 10.30
C ARG A 231 20.85 6.67 9.36
N GLU A 232 22.17 6.50 9.35
CA GLU A 232 23.05 7.25 8.45
C GLU A 232 22.68 7.02 6.99
N HIS A 233 22.45 5.76 6.59
CA HIS A 233 22.05 5.44 5.21
C HIS A 233 20.66 5.99 4.87
N SER A 234 19.69 5.86 5.78
CA SER A 234 18.34 6.41 5.57
C SER A 234 18.34 7.95 5.51
N ALA A 235 19.17 8.61 6.32
CA ALA A 235 19.32 10.07 6.29
C ALA A 235 19.98 10.51 4.97
N ASP A 236 20.98 9.75 4.52
CA ASP A 236 21.73 10.01 3.30
C ASP A 236 20.87 9.87 2.04
N MET A 237 20.10 8.79 1.93
CA MET A 237 19.11 8.57 0.87
C MET A 237 18.12 9.73 0.77
N PHE A 238 17.59 10.21 1.89
CA PHE A 238 16.75 11.40 1.91
C PHE A 238 17.50 12.68 1.52
N ALA A 239 18.68 12.92 2.08
CA ALA A 239 19.44 14.15 1.88
C ALA A 239 19.89 14.30 0.42
N ARG A 240 20.25 13.19 -0.23
CA ARG A 240 20.76 13.18 -1.60
C ARG A 240 19.70 12.82 -2.63
N GLY A 241 18.52 12.36 -2.22
CA GLY A 241 17.36 12.15 -3.08
C GLY A 241 17.46 10.88 -3.91
N TYR A 242 17.88 9.77 -3.29
CA TYR A 242 17.97 8.47 -3.94
C TYR A 242 17.42 7.38 -3.02
N PHE A 243 17.07 6.23 -3.58
CA PHE A 243 16.66 5.04 -2.85
C PHE A 243 17.37 3.83 -3.45
N SER A 244 18.34 3.27 -2.72
CA SER A 244 19.21 2.18 -3.17
C SER A 244 19.96 1.53 -2.02
N HIS A 245 20.32 0.25 -2.18
CA HIS A 245 21.25 -0.45 -1.30
C HIS A 245 22.67 0.12 -1.40
N TYR A 246 23.03 0.73 -2.53
CA TYR A 246 24.34 1.31 -2.77
C TYR A 246 24.30 2.83 -2.61
N THR A 247 25.33 3.41 -2.01
CA THR A 247 25.48 4.86 -2.06
C THR A 247 25.83 5.30 -3.50
N PRO A 248 25.67 6.59 -3.86
CA PRO A 248 26.15 7.15 -5.13
C PRO A 248 27.63 6.91 -5.41
N GLU A 249 28.44 6.70 -4.37
CA GLU A 249 29.86 6.30 -4.47
C GLU A 249 30.06 4.81 -4.73
N GLY A 250 28.98 4.03 -4.78
CA GLY A 250 29.00 2.57 -4.96
C GLY A 250 29.26 1.78 -3.67
N LYS A 251 29.17 2.39 -2.48
CA LYS A 251 29.36 1.65 -1.21
C LYS A 251 28.16 0.76 -0.94
N SER A 252 28.41 -0.54 -0.79
CA SER A 252 27.41 -1.53 -0.40
C SER A 252 27.03 -1.42 1.09
N PRO A 253 25.96 -2.09 1.54
CA PRO A 253 25.62 -2.17 2.97
C PRO A 253 26.78 -2.74 3.80
N PHE A 254 27.49 -3.71 3.24
CA PHE A 254 28.64 -4.35 3.86
C PHE A 254 29.83 -3.41 4.03
N ASP A 255 30.06 -2.52 3.06
CA ASP A 255 31.10 -1.49 3.16
C ASP A 255 30.76 -0.48 4.26
N ARG A 256 29.48 -0.09 4.38
CA ARG A 256 28.99 0.79 5.45
C ARG A 256 29.15 0.14 6.82
N MET A 257 28.75 -1.12 6.96
CA MET A 257 28.96 -1.91 8.18
C MET A 257 30.44 -2.00 8.56
N GLN A 258 31.33 -2.32 7.61
CA GLN A 258 32.76 -2.41 7.87
C GLN A 258 33.37 -1.06 8.26
N GLN A 259 32.97 0.03 7.61
CA GLN A 259 33.42 1.39 7.96
C GLN A 259 32.99 1.78 9.38
N ALA A 260 31.81 1.33 9.81
CA ALA A 260 31.34 1.51 11.18
C ALA A 260 32.01 0.56 12.19
N GLY A 261 32.90 -0.34 11.76
CA GLY A 261 33.58 -1.30 12.63
C GLY A 261 32.73 -2.52 13.01
N VAL A 262 31.68 -2.82 12.24
CA VAL A 262 30.81 -3.98 12.48
C VAL A 262 31.46 -5.24 11.89
N THR A 263 31.61 -6.26 12.73
CA THR A 263 32.05 -7.59 12.29
C THR A 263 30.86 -8.51 12.03
N PHE A 264 30.92 -9.26 10.94
CA PHE A 264 29.90 -10.24 10.55
C PHE A 264 30.52 -11.32 9.64
N ARG A 265 29.92 -12.51 9.63
CA ARG A 265 30.18 -13.59 8.65
C ARG A 265 29.08 -13.65 7.60
N ALA A 266 27.87 -13.33 8.00
CA ALA A 266 26.72 -13.15 7.15
C ALA A 266 25.99 -11.88 7.57
N ALA A 267 25.59 -11.08 6.57
CA ALA A 267 24.81 -9.87 6.76
C ALA A 267 23.79 -9.72 5.63
N GLY A 268 22.83 -8.83 5.80
CA GLY A 268 21.85 -8.48 4.79
C GLY A 268 21.22 -7.13 5.10
N GLU A 269 20.59 -6.52 4.10
CA GLU A 269 19.87 -5.26 4.26
C GLU A 269 18.46 -5.40 3.67
N ASN A 270 17.48 -4.81 4.33
CA ASN A 270 16.20 -4.47 3.73
C ASN A 270 15.99 -2.96 3.78
N LEU A 271 15.43 -2.40 2.71
CA LEU A 271 15.08 -1.00 2.62
C LEU A 271 13.57 -0.82 2.45
N ALA A 272 13.02 0.23 3.06
CA ALA A 272 11.65 0.64 2.80
C ALA A 272 11.51 2.15 2.84
N LEU A 273 10.67 2.69 1.95
CA LEU A 273 10.19 4.07 1.99
C LEU A 273 8.67 4.02 1.97
N ALA A 274 8.03 4.40 3.09
CA ALA A 274 6.58 4.25 3.24
C ALA A 274 5.97 5.39 4.05
N PRO A 275 4.64 5.64 3.93
CA PRO A 275 3.97 6.66 4.74
C PRO A 275 3.96 6.33 6.24
N THR A 276 3.86 5.05 6.60
CA THR A 276 3.76 4.57 7.99
C THR A 276 4.53 3.27 8.21
N LEU A 277 4.77 2.93 9.48
CA LEU A 277 5.53 1.75 9.87
C LEU A 277 4.84 0.44 9.46
N GLN A 278 3.53 0.37 9.62
CA GLN A 278 2.75 -0.83 9.31
C GLN A 278 2.72 -1.13 7.81
N ILE A 279 2.65 -0.08 6.96
CA ILE A 279 2.77 -0.22 5.50
C ILE A 279 4.17 -0.73 5.17
N ALA A 280 5.23 -0.12 5.72
CA ALA A 280 6.59 -0.58 5.48
C ALA A 280 6.80 -2.06 5.85
N HIS A 281 6.38 -2.47 7.05
CA HIS A 281 6.50 -3.87 7.48
C HIS A 281 5.73 -4.84 6.59
N THR A 282 4.50 -4.47 6.20
CA THR A 282 3.66 -5.30 5.33
C THR A 282 4.29 -5.46 3.95
N GLY A 283 4.75 -4.36 3.34
CA GLY A 283 5.46 -4.38 2.06
C GLY A 283 6.71 -5.27 2.10
N LEU A 284 7.53 -5.15 3.15
CA LEU A 284 8.70 -6.00 3.36
C LEU A 284 8.33 -7.50 3.49
N MET A 285 7.25 -7.84 4.17
CA MET A 285 6.82 -9.25 4.35
C MET A 285 6.12 -9.84 3.11
N ASN A 286 5.56 -9.00 2.25
CA ASN A 286 4.95 -9.40 0.98
C ASN A 286 5.99 -9.56 -0.15
N SER A 287 7.15 -8.92 -0.01
CA SER A 287 8.30 -9.10 -0.90
C SER A 287 9.05 -10.40 -0.57
N PRO A 288 9.23 -11.33 -1.54
CA PRO A 288 9.97 -12.56 -1.30
C PRO A 288 11.42 -12.34 -0.86
N GLY A 289 12.12 -11.37 -1.45
CA GLY A 289 13.53 -11.06 -1.14
C GLY A 289 13.69 -10.49 0.28
N HIS A 290 12.91 -9.47 0.62
CA HIS A 290 12.97 -8.85 1.93
C HIS A 290 12.50 -9.79 3.05
N ARG A 291 11.45 -10.58 2.79
CA ARG A 291 10.97 -11.63 3.70
C ARG A 291 12.03 -12.68 3.95
N ALA A 292 12.79 -13.08 2.93
CA ALA A 292 13.87 -14.06 3.09
C ALA A 292 14.94 -13.56 4.06
N ASN A 293 15.30 -12.27 4.03
CA ASN A 293 16.20 -11.66 5.01
C ASN A 293 15.62 -11.69 6.43
N ILE A 294 14.37 -11.24 6.61
CA ILE A 294 13.68 -11.22 7.92
C ILE A 294 13.63 -12.62 8.57
N LEU A 295 13.37 -13.65 7.76
CA LEU A 295 13.24 -15.04 8.20
C LEU A 295 14.53 -15.86 8.05
N GLN A 296 15.64 -15.21 7.74
CA GLN A 296 16.91 -15.92 7.59
C GLN A 296 17.38 -16.45 8.95
N ARG A 297 17.66 -17.75 9.02
CA ARG A 297 18.04 -18.44 10.27
C ARG A 297 19.41 -18.03 10.80
N GLN A 298 20.31 -17.68 9.89
CA GLN A 298 21.70 -17.36 10.24
C GLN A 298 21.83 -15.99 10.94
N PHE A 299 20.81 -15.13 10.87
CA PHE A 299 20.84 -13.82 11.54
C PHE A 299 20.38 -13.94 12.99
N GLY A 300 21.17 -13.36 13.89
CA GLY A 300 20.90 -13.27 15.33
C GLY A 300 20.73 -11.83 15.83
N ARG A 301 21.12 -10.84 15.03
CA ARG A 301 21.09 -9.42 15.38
C ARG A 301 20.55 -8.56 14.24
N VAL A 302 19.91 -7.45 14.59
CA VAL A 302 19.42 -6.46 13.64
C VAL A 302 19.54 -5.04 14.20
N GLY A 303 20.04 -4.13 13.37
CA GLY A 303 19.90 -2.70 13.56
C GLY A 303 18.78 -2.19 12.66
N ILE A 304 17.88 -1.40 13.22
CA ILE A 304 16.80 -0.77 12.46
C ILE A 304 17.02 0.72 12.58
N GLY A 305 17.28 1.39 11.47
CA GLY A 305 17.39 2.84 11.41
C GLY A 305 16.19 3.44 10.69
N ILE A 306 15.47 4.34 11.36
CA ILE A 306 14.29 5.00 10.78
C ILE A 306 14.46 6.52 10.83
N MET A 307 14.37 7.15 9.67
CA MET A 307 14.40 8.60 9.51
C MET A 307 13.04 9.12 9.05
N ASP A 308 12.48 10.10 9.76
CA ASP A 308 11.21 10.75 9.40
C ASP A 308 11.46 11.92 8.43
N GLY A 309 10.96 11.77 7.22
CA GLY A 309 11.02 12.75 6.14
C GLY A 309 9.82 13.70 6.08
N GLY A 310 8.98 13.77 7.12
CA GLY A 310 7.78 14.60 7.13
C GLY A 310 6.79 14.13 6.08
N VAL A 311 6.31 15.02 5.19
CA VAL A 311 5.39 14.66 4.08
C VAL A 311 5.85 13.48 3.23
N ARG A 312 7.17 13.23 3.17
CA ARG A 312 7.76 12.21 2.30
C ARG A 312 7.73 10.80 2.89
N GLY A 313 7.22 10.63 4.11
CA GLY A 313 7.12 9.34 4.78
C GLY A 313 8.31 9.08 5.70
N ILE A 314 8.47 7.82 6.08
CA ILE A 314 9.62 7.32 6.81
C ILE A 314 10.48 6.49 5.87
N MET A 315 11.80 6.64 6.03
CA MET A 315 12.79 5.82 5.34
C MET A 315 13.44 4.89 6.36
N ILE A 316 13.51 3.62 6.00
CA ILE A 316 13.88 2.53 6.90
C ILE A 316 14.99 1.73 6.25
N SER A 317 16.05 1.48 7.02
CA SER A 317 17.08 0.49 6.71
C SER A 317 17.12 -0.54 7.84
N GLN A 318 16.87 -1.81 7.52
CA GLN A 318 17.06 -2.95 8.43
C GLN A 318 18.36 -3.64 8.07
N GLU A 319 19.32 -3.58 8.96
CA GLU A 319 20.66 -4.10 8.80
C GLU A 319 20.81 -5.36 9.66
N PHE A 320 21.03 -6.51 9.04
CA PHE A 320 21.06 -7.81 9.71
C PHE A 320 22.49 -8.35 9.83
N ARG A 321 22.78 -9.07 10.92
CA ARG A 321 23.99 -9.90 11.03
C ARG A 321 23.79 -11.17 11.86
N ASN A 322 24.70 -12.12 11.69
CA ASN A 322 24.77 -13.34 12.51
C ASN A 322 25.23 -13.08 13.94
#